data_AF-W9DRE9-F1
#
_entry.id   AF-W9DRE9-F1
#
_cell.length_a   1.000
_cell.length_b   1.000
_cell.length_c   1.000
_cell.angle_alpha   90.00
_cell.angle_beta   90.00
_cell.angle_gamma   90.00
#
_symmetry.space_group_name_H-M   'P 1'
#
loop_
_entity.id
_entity.type
_entity.pdbx_description
1 polymer ?
#
loop_
_entity_poly.entity_id
_entity_poly.type
_entity_poly.pdbx_seq_one_letter_code
_entity_poly.pdbx_strand_id
1 'polypeptide(L)'
;MSQKTSSTTNAFQKVLSIQTDVQGILIERPNRFLAIVEIDVNGRKSQEKVHVHDPGRLIDILYPGNRVLLRKASNPKRKTGWDMIAGRSGDNWILINSAFHRQISEWVIENNIVDLFSNTDKVLPEQKFGESRLDYLLLKGDTDIWIEVKGCTLAEKTTASFPDAPTTRGKRHLDELIKARLEGHEAAILILIFRPEAECFTANGIIDPDFAHTFEKALEAGVNVFPLLFSFEGNTVMYHSQLPLCRNILYEK
;
A
#
# COMPACT_ATOMS: atom_id res chain seq x y z
N MET A 1 -12.25 -21.55 34.51
CA MET A 1 -12.19 -21.51 33.03
C MET A 1 -13.06 -20.36 32.57
N SER A 2 -12.45 -19.20 32.30
CA SER A 2 -13.18 -18.04 31.76
C SER A 2 -12.56 -17.72 30.42
N GLN A 3 -13.32 -17.97 29.35
CA GLN A 3 -12.97 -17.57 28.00
C GLN A 3 -13.02 -16.04 27.95
N LYS A 4 -11.86 -15.40 27.80
CA LYS A 4 -11.79 -14.01 27.34
C LYS A 4 -12.01 -14.03 25.83
N THR A 5 -13.25 -13.87 25.42
CA THR A 5 -13.58 -13.40 24.07
C THR A 5 -13.06 -11.97 23.93
N SER A 6 -11.94 -11.78 23.22
CA SER A 6 -11.47 -10.45 22.84
C SER A 6 -12.36 -9.92 21.72
N SER A 7 -13.45 -9.25 22.10
CA SER A 7 -14.23 -8.44 21.17
C SER A 7 -13.45 -7.15 20.89
N THR A 8 -12.55 -7.16 19.91
CA THR A 8 -12.01 -5.93 19.34
C THR A 8 -13.08 -5.31 18.45
N THR A 9 -13.85 -4.39 19.02
CA THR A 9 -14.64 -3.41 18.29
C THR A 9 -13.68 -2.64 17.39
N ASN A 10 -13.58 -2.98 16.10
CA ASN A 10 -12.77 -2.23 15.14
C ASN A 10 -13.45 -0.88 14.86
N ALA A 11 -13.20 0.08 15.74
CA ALA A 11 -13.48 1.47 15.46
C ALA A 11 -12.49 1.96 14.41
N PHE A 12 -12.98 2.68 13.40
CA PHE A 12 -12.13 3.35 12.42
C PHE A 12 -11.13 4.25 13.15
N GLN A 13 -9.83 4.06 12.89
CA GLN A 13 -8.78 4.85 13.54
C GLN A 13 -8.18 5.84 12.55
N LYS A 14 -8.02 7.09 12.98
CA LYS A 14 -7.36 8.11 12.18
C LYS A 14 -5.85 7.83 12.13
N VAL A 15 -5.31 7.74 10.91
CA VAL A 15 -3.88 7.45 10.66
C VAL A 15 -3.13 8.73 10.34
N LEU A 16 -3.53 9.42 9.27
CA LEU A 16 -2.80 10.56 8.73
C LEU A 16 -3.76 11.53 8.03
N SER A 17 -3.57 12.84 8.21
CA SER A 17 -4.25 13.84 7.38
C SER A 17 -3.35 14.26 6.22
N ILE A 18 -3.87 14.15 5.00
CA ILE A 18 -3.16 14.48 3.76
C ILE A 18 -3.92 15.61 3.05
N GLN A 19 -3.31 16.79 3.02
CA GLN A 19 -3.90 17.94 2.32
C GLN A 19 -3.98 17.69 0.81
N THR A 20 -5.14 18.01 0.23
CA THR A 20 -5.36 18.15 -1.20
C THR A 20 -5.86 19.55 -1.49
N ASP A 21 -5.39 20.16 -2.57
CA ASP A 21 -5.67 21.55 -2.88
C ASP A 21 -6.75 21.70 -3.95
N VAL A 22 -6.85 20.76 -4.88
CA VAL A 22 -7.78 20.85 -6.00
C VAL A 22 -8.17 19.49 -6.58
N GLN A 23 -9.37 19.41 -7.16
CA GLN A 23 -9.80 18.27 -7.98
C GLN A 23 -9.50 18.54 -9.45
N GLY A 24 -9.20 17.49 -10.21
CA GLY A 24 -9.02 17.59 -11.65
C GLY A 24 -9.56 16.38 -12.39
N ILE A 25 -9.55 16.48 -13.72
CA ILE A 25 -9.91 15.39 -14.64
C ILE A 25 -8.64 14.91 -15.35
N LEU A 26 -8.30 13.64 -15.18
CA LEU A 26 -7.17 13.03 -15.84
C LEU A 26 -7.39 13.05 -17.36
N ILE A 27 -6.47 13.65 -18.12
CA ILE A 27 -6.53 13.69 -19.58
C ILE A 27 -5.72 12.54 -20.16
N GLU A 28 -4.49 12.37 -19.69
CA GLU A 28 -3.61 11.29 -20.13
C GLU A 28 -2.51 11.01 -19.09
N ARG A 29 -1.89 9.84 -19.19
CA ARG A 29 -0.72 9.44 -18.40
C ARG A 29 0.42 9.05 -19.34
N PRO A 30 1.20 10.03 -19.85
CA PRO A 30 2.23 9.76 -20.87
C PRO A 30 3.29 8.75 -20.43
N ASN A 31 3.55 8.64 -19.13
CA ASN A 31 4.41 7.60 -18.56
C ASN A 31 4.05 7.36 -17.08
N ARG A 32 4.69 6.36 -16.46
CA ARG A 32 4.41 5.96 -15.08
C ARG A 32 4.51 7.08 -14.03
N PHE A 33 5.27 8.14 -14.28
CA PHE A 33 5.52 9.22 -13.32
C PHE A 33 4.93 10.58 -13.72
N LEU A 34 4.25 10.68 -14.86
CA LEU A 34 3.69 11.92 -15.39
C LEU A 34 2.25 11.70 -15.83
N ALA A 35 1.36 12.56 -15.34
CA ALA A 35 -0.01 12.71 -15.82
C ALA A 35 -0.25 14.15 -16.28
N ILE A 36 -1.16 14.31 -17.23
CA ILE A 36 -1.72 15.59 -17.64
C ILE A 36 -3.15 15.64 -17.11
N VAL A 37 -3.46 16.67 -16.33
CA VAL A 37 -4.76 16.81 -15.66
C VAL A 37 -5.35 18.17 -15.99
N GLU A 38 -6.61 18.19 -16.42
CA GLU A 38 -7.38 19.43 -16.51
C GLU A 38 -7.84 19.82 -15.10
N ILE A 39 -7.51 21.04 -14.69
CA ILE A 39 -7.91 21.62 -13.42
C ILE A 39 -8.76 22.86 -13.70
N ASP A 40 -9.84 23.04 -12.95
CA ASP A 40 -10.65 24.25 -12.96
C ASP A 40 -10.40 25.05 -11.68
N VAL A 41 -9.85 26.26 -11.82
CA VAL A 41 -9.68 27.20 -10.73
C VAL A 41 -10.46 28.47 -11.05
N ASN A 42 -11.54 28.71 -10.30
CA ASN A 42 -12.42 29.87 -10.45
C ASN A 42 -13.00 30.03 -11.88
N GLY A 43 -13.38 28.93 -12.52
CA GLY A 43 -13.95 28.92 -13.88
C GLY A 43 -12.90 28.99 -14.99
N ARG A 44 -11.61 29.00 -14.66
CA ARG A 44 -10.51 28.95 -15.62
C ARG A 44 -9.91 27.56 -15.65
N LYS A 45 -10.11 26.88 -16.77
CA LYS A 45 -9.52 25.57 -17.05
C LYS A 45 -8.06 25.71 -17.52
N SER A 46 -7.17 24.89 -16.97
CA SER A 46 -5.81 24.71 -17.47
C SER A 46 -5.41 23.23 -17.45
N GLN A 47 -4.47 22.85 -18.32
CA GLN A 47 -3.86 21.53 -18.29
C GLN A 47 -2.52 21.62 -17.55
N GLU A 48 -2.39 20.83 -16.50
CA GLU A 48 -1.23 20.86 -15.63
C GLU A 48 -0.46 19.54 -15.67
N LYS A 49 0.86 19.64 -15.53
CA LYS A 49 1.74 18.48 -15.37
C LYS A 49 1.75 18.03 -13.92
N VAL A 50 1.31 16.80 -13.69
CA VAL A 50 1.15 16.18 -12.37
C VAL A 50 2.11 15.01 -12.23
N HIS A 51 2.82 14.94 -11.11
CA HIS A 51 3.66 13.80 -10.78
C HIS A 51 2.83 12.68 -10.15
N VAL A 52 3.03 11.46 -10.64
CA VAL A 52 2.46 10.23 -10.07
C VAL A 52 3.58 9.51 -9.33
N HIS A 53 3.41 9.27 -8.02
CA HIS A 53 4.42 8.60 -7.17
C HIS A 53 4.35 7.08 -7.28
N ASP A 54 3.19 6.54 -7.66
CA ASP A 54 3.01 5.10 -7.83
C ASP A 54 3.58 4.62 -9.18
N PRO A 55 4.56 3.69 -9.17
CA PRO A 55 5.13 3.13 -10.40
C PRO A 55 4.22 2.11 -11.09
N GLY A 56 3.15 1.66 -10.43
CA GLY A 56 2.15 0.71 -10.92
C GLY A 56 1.38 1.24 -12.13
N ARG A 57 0.55 0.38 -12.70
CA ARG A 57 -0.29 0.73 -13.86
C ARG A 57 -1.57 1.44 -13.45
N LEU A 58 -2.17 1.05 -12.31
CA LEU A 58 -3.42 1.60 -11.77
C LEU A 58 -4.50 1.79 -12.85
N ILE A 59 -4.69 0.81 -13.73
CA ILE A 59 -5.51 0.96 -14.96
C ILE A 59 -6.98 1.29 -14.69
N ASP A 60 -7.49 0.87 -13.54
CA ASP A 60 -8.86 1.09 -13.07
C ASP A 60 -9.03 2.44 -12.36
N ILE A 61 -7.94 3.17 -12.12
CA ILE A 61 -7.93 4.48 -11.45
C ILE A 61 -7.36 5.58 -12.37
N LEU A 62 -6.32 5.31 -13.13
CA LEU A 62 -5.59 6.28 -13.94
C LEU A 62 -5.94 6.19 -15.43
N TYR A 63 -7.24 6.25 -15.73
CA TYR A 63 -7.77 6.31 -17.09
C TYR A 63 -8.26 7.73 -17.46
N PRO A 64 -8.17 8.14 -18.75
CA PRO A 64 -8.71 9.42 -19.21
C PRO A 64 -10.17 9.63 -18.83
N GLY A 65 -10.50 10.81 -18.31
CA GLY A 65 -11.82 11.18 -17.83
C GLY A 65 -12.04 10.92 -16.33
N ASN A 66 -11.15 10.18 -15.65
CA ASN A 66 -11.33 9.95 -14.22
C ASN A 66 -11.04 11.20 -13.38
N ARG A 67 -11.72 11.32 -12.24
CA ARG A 67 -11.48 12.38 -11.26
C ARG A 67 -10.28 12.06 -10.39
N VAL A 68 -9.46 13.07 -10.11
CA VAL A 68 -8.25 12.95 -9.27
C VAL A 68 -8.16 14.10 -8.26
N LEU A 69 -7.52 13.83 -7.13
CA LEU A 69 -7.16 14.83 -6.11
C LEU A 69 -5.68 15.16 -6.22
N LEU A 70 -5.38 16.46 -6.23
CA LEU A 70 -4.04 16.98 -6.44
C LEU A 70 -3.58 17.83 -5.24
N ARG A 71 -2.28 17.81 -4.99
CA ARG A 71 -1.60 18.73 -4.06
C ARG A 71 -0.57 19.55 -4.82
N LYS A 72 -0.53 20.85 -4.58
CA LYS A 72 0.43 21.75 -5.21
C LYS A 72 1.83 21.44 -4.71
N ALA A 73 2.77 21.39 -5.65
CA ALA A 73 4.17 21.24 -5.31
C ALA A 73 4.67 22.47 -4.53
N SER A 74 5.35 22.23 -3.41
CA SER A 74 5.95 23.30 -2.60
C SER A 74 7.22 23.89 -3.22
N ASN A 75 7.98 23.08 -3.97
CA ASN A 75 9.23 23.50 -4.60
C ASN A 75 8.97 24.07 -6.02
N PRO A 76 9.21 25.37 -6.26
CA PRO A 76 8.95 26.00 -7.56
C PRO A 76 9.90 25.54 -8.67
N LYS A 77 11.01 24.86 -8.35
CA LYS A 77 11.97 24.34 -9.34
C LYS A 77 11.54 23.00 -9.96
N ARG A 78 10.43 22.40 -9.50
CA ARG A 78 9.96 21.11 -10.03
C ARG A 78 9.45 21.24 -11.45
N LYS A 79 9.67 20.19 -12.26
CA LYS A 79 9.12 20.07 -13.62
C LYS A 79 7.59 19.88 -13.64
N THR A 80 7.02 19.38 -12.54
CA THR A 80 5.59 19.19 -12.32
C THR A 80 5.12 20.15 -11.23
N GLY A 81 3.99 20.82 -11.47
CA GLY A 81 3.42 21.78 -10.52
C GLY A 81 2.60 21.12 -9.40
N TRP A 82 2.30 19.83 -9.54
CA TRP A 82 1.37 19.11 -8.68
C TRP A 82 1.85 17.67 -8.44
N ASP A 83 1.43 17.11 -7.31
CA ASP A 83 1.46 15.70 -7.00
C ASP A 83 0.03 15.15 -7.03
N MET A 84 -0.14 13.99 -7.67
CA MET A 84 -1.38 13.24 -7.57
C MET A 84 -1.45 12.58 -6.21
N ILE A 85 -2.57 12.76 -5.50
CA ILE A 85 -2.80 12.21 -4.16
C ILE A 85 -3.70 10.98 -4.24
N ALA A 86 -4.86 11.14 -4.87
CA ALA A 86 -5.87 10.10 -4.97
C ALA A 86 -6.55 10.11 -6.34
N GLY A 87 -7.11 8.98 -6.74
CA GLY A 87 -8.00 8.85 -7.89
C GLY A 87 -9.35 8.28 -7.47
N ARG A 88 -10.41 8.58 -8.23
CA ARG A 88 -11.76 8.14 -7.91
C ARG A 88 -11.95 6.67 -8.32
N SER A 89 -12.56 5.87 -7.47
CA SER A 89 -13.09 4.53 -7.80
C SER A 89 -14.47 4.38 -7.17
N GLY A 90 -15.50 4.25 -8.00
CA GLY A 90 -16.90 4.35 -7.56
C GLY A 90 -17.14 5.64 -6.74
N ASP A 91 -17.61 5.47 -5.51
CA ASP A 91 -17.86 6.57 -4.59
C ASP A 91 -16.69 6.93 -3.66
N ASN A 92 -15.57 6.23 -3.80
CA ASN A 92 -14.42 6.36 -2.92
C ASN A 92 -13.25 7.08 -3.59
N TRP A 93 -12.44 7.76 -2.77
CA TRP A 93 -11.13 8.22 -3.18
C TRP A 93 -10.10 7.18 -2.77
N ILE A 94 -9.33 6.68 -3.74
CA ILE A 94 -8.28 5.70 -3.51
C ILE A 94 -6.97 6.46 -3.38
N LEU A 95 -6.31 6.35 -2.23
CA LEU A 95 -4.97 6.90 -2.05
C LEU A 95 -4.02 6.15 -2.99
N ILE A 96 -3.40 6.87 -3.92
CA ILE A 96 -2.45 6.31 -4.87
C ILE A 96 -1.05 6.92 -4.74
N ASN A 97 -0.85 7.81 -3.77
CA ASN A 97 0.46 8.41 -3.57
C ASN A 97 1.29 7.58 -2.59
N SER A 98 2.15 6.74 -3.15
CA SER A 98 3.00 5.82 -2.39
C SER A 98 4.01 6.50 -1.45
N ALA A 99 4.27 7.80 -1.60
CA ALA A 99 5.14 8.53 -0.68
C ALA A 99 4.59 8.57 0.76
N PHE A 100 3.29 8.34 0.95
CA PHE A 100 2.68 8.25 2.29
C PHE A 100 2.72 6.86 2.90
N HIS A 101 3.07 5.81 2.14
CA HIS A 101 3.10 4.44 2.67
C HIS A 101 4.04 4.30 3.87
N ARG A 102 5.17 5.02 3.85
CA ARG A 102 6.10 5.07 4.98
C ARG A 102 5.38 5.54 6.26
N GLN A 103 4.79 6.73 6.24
CA GLN A 103 4.09 7.31 7.40
C GLN A 103 2.92 6.42 7.88
N ILE A 104 2.19 5.80 6.94
CA ILE A 104 1.08 4.90 7.25
C ILE A 104 1.61 3.63 7.93
N SER A 105 2.69 3.03 7.42
CA SER A 105 3.30 1.84 8.01
C SER A 105 4.00 2.12 9.35
N GLU A 106 4.62 3.29 9.52
CA GLU A 106 5.15 3.76 10.80
C GLU A 106 4.02 3.84 11.84
N TRP A 107 2.87 4.43 11.47
CA TRP A 107 1.69 4.46 12.35
C TRP A 107 1.21 3.05 12.73
N VAL A 108 1.19 2.10 11.78
CA VAL A 108 0.82 0.69 12.05
C VAL A 108 1.74 0.06 13.11
N ILE A 109 3.05 0.29 12.99
CA ILE A 109 4.06 -0.24 13.92
C ILE A 109 3.93 0.44 15.28
N GLU A 110 3.90 1.76 15.33
CA GLU A 110 3.87 2.56 16.57
C GLU A 110 2.59 2.32 17.39
N ASN A 111 1.46 2.06 16.73
CA ASN A 111 0.18 1.81 17.40
C ASN A 111 -0.09 0.32 17.66
N ASN A 112 0.89 -0.56 17.42
CA ASN A 112 0.77 -2.00 17.62
C ASN A 112 -0.49 -2.59 16.98
N ILE A 113 -0.80 -2.17 15.75
CA ILE A 113 -2.02 -2.61 15.04
C ILE A 113 -2.05 -4.13 14.82
N VAL A 114 -0.87 -4.74 14.75
CA VAL A 114 -0.70 -6.20 14.74
C VAL A 114 0.18 -6.62 15.92
N ASP A 115 -0.20 -7.70 16.59
CA ASP A 115 0.42 -8.16 17.83
C ASP A 115 1.93 -8.43 17.70
N LEU A 116 2.39 -8.80 16.50
CA LEU A 116 3.80 -9.06 16.21
C LEU A 116 4.71 -7.88 16.61
N PHE A 117 4.21 -6.64 16.46
CA PHE A 117 4.96 -5.40 16.71
C PHE A 117 4.90 -4.92 18.17
N SER A 118 4.08 -5.56 19.01
CA SER A 118 3.98 -5.20 20.42
C SER A 118 5.32 -5.38 21.14
N ASN A 119 5.65 -4.45 22.04
CA ASN A 119 6.90 -4.45 22.82
C ASN A 119 8.18 -4.42 21.96
N THR A 120 8.13 -3.80 20.79
CA THR A 120 9.35 -3.51 20.02
C THR A 120 10.24 -2.51 20.75
N ASP A 121 11.53 -2.82 20.86
CA ASP A 121 12.53 -1.97 21.50
C ASP A 121 13.03 -0.87 20.56
N LYS A 122 13.19 -1.21 19.27
CA LYS A 122 13.71 -0.29 18.25
C LYS A 122 13.18 -0.57 16.86
N VAL A 123 12.85 0.50 16.14
CA VAL A 123 12.50 0.48 14.71
C VAL A 123 13.67 1.03 13.91
N LEU A 124 14.22 0.22 12.99
CA LEU A 124 15.32 0.61 12.11
C LEU A 124 14.83 0.60 10.66
N PRO A 125 14.71 1.75 9.98
CA PRO A 125 14.23 1.80 8.61
C PRO A 125 15.32 1.45 7.59
N GLU A 126 14.91 0.97 6.40
CA GLU A 126 15.77 0.80 5.21
C GLU A 126 17.03 -0.03 5.45
N GLN A 127 16.90 -1.11 6.23
CA GLN A 127 18.03 -1.97 6.60
C GLN A 127 18.36 -2.96 5.48
N LYS A 128 19.65 -3.22 5.29
CA LYS A 128 20.13 -4.20 4.31
C LYS A 128 19.95 -5.61 4.87
N PHE A 129 19.31 -6.48 4.08
CA PHE A 129 19.27 -7.93 4.31
C PHE A 129 19.53 -8.65 2.99
N GLY A 130 20.47 -9.60 2.99
CA GLY A 130 20.95 -10.24 1.78
C GLY A 130 21.38 -9.22 0.71
N GLU A 131 20.75 -9.28 -0.45
CA GLU A 131 21.03 -8.43 -1.62
C GLU A 131 20.03 -7.26 -1.77
N SER A 132 19.11 -7.09 -0.82
CA SER A 132 18.08 -6.05 -0.85
C SER A 132 18.15 -5.11 0.35
N ARG A 133 17.33 -4.07 0.31
CA ARG A 133 16.93 -3.31 1.50
C ARG A 133 15.45 -3.56 1.74
N LEU A 134 15.13 -3.95 2.96
CA LEU A 134 13.76 -4.09 3.45
C LEU A 134 13.36 -2.82 4.18
N ASP A 135 12.06 -2.52 4.20
CA ASP A 135 11.56 -1.25 4.72
C ASP A 135 11.87 -1.06 6.21
N TYR A 136 11.80 -2.13 7.02
CA TYR A 136 12.14 -2.09 8.44
C TYR A 136 12.83 -3.35 8.97
N LEU A 137 13.64 -3.15 9.99
CA LEU A 137 14.06 -4.14 10.98
C LEU A 137 13.55 -3.67 12.35
N LEU A 138 12.75 -4.50 13.02
CA LEU A 138 12.39 -4.29 14.42
C LEU A 138 13.29 -5.14 15.31
N LEU A 139 13.84 -4.53 16.34
CA LEU A 139 14.55 -5.25 17.41
C LEU A 139 13.57 -5.46 18.58
N LYS A 140 13.43 -6.70 19.03
CA LYS A 140 12.53 -7.10 20.12
C LYS A 140 13.19 -8.19 20.98
N GLY A 141 13.85 -7.79 22.06
CA GLY A 141 14.72 -8.67 22.83
C GLY A 141 15.78 -9.31 21.94
N ASP A 142 15.84 -10.64 21.94
CA ASP A 142 16.74 -11.42 21.09
C ASP A 142 16.12 -11.78 19.71
N THR A 143 14.97 -11.21 19.37
CA THR A 143 14.27 -11.46 18.11
C THR A 143 14.33 -10.25 17.18
N ASP A 144 14.89 -10.46 16.01
CA ASP A 144 14.83 -9.53 14.89
C ASP A 144 13.59 -9.83 14.04
N ILE A 145 12.85 -8.78 13.65
CA ILE A 145 11.68 -8.86 12.78
C ILE A 145 11.94 -8.05 11.51
N TRP A 146 12.11 -8.72 10.38
CA TRP A 146 12.29 -8.09 9.08
C TRP A 146 10.95 -7.81 8.41
N ILE A 147 10.75 -6.57 7.93
CA ILE A 147 9.45 -6.13 7.42
C ILE A 147 9.60 -5.48 6.05
N GLU A 148 8.74 -5.89 5.13
CA GLU A 148 8.51 -5.21 3.85
C GLU A 148 7.09 -4.65 3.79
N VAL A 149 6.91 -3.51 3.13
CA VAL A 149 5.62 -2.83 2.92
C VAL A 149 5.29 -2.83 1.43
N LYS A 150 4.04 -3.17 1.09
CA LYS A 150 3.47 -3.04 -0.25
C LYS A 150 2.18 -2.24 -0.20
N GLY A 151 2.01 -1.32 -1.15
CA GLY A 151 0.71 -0.70 -1.40
C GLY A 151 -0.12 -1.53 -2.37
N CYS A 152 -1.41 -1.66 -2.09
CA CYS A 152 -2.37 -2.36 -2.91
C CYS A 152 -3.54 -1.42 -3.22
N THR A 153 -3.62 -1.02 -4.49
CA THR A 153 -4.69 -0.17 -5.04
C THR A 153 -5.55 -0.93 -6.06
N LEU A 154 -5.19 -2.17 -6.40
CA LEU A 154 -5.95 -3.03 -7.30
C LEU A 154 -6.94 -3.89 -6.50
N ALA A 155 -8.21 -3.82 -6.87
CA ALA A 155 -9.22 -4.77 -6.44
C ALA A 155 -10.22 -5.07 -7.56
N GLU A 156 -10.64 -6.33 -7.63
CA GLU A 156 -11.72 -6.80 -8.47
C GLU A 156 -12.88 -7.23 -7.56
N LYS A 157 -14.03 -6.56 -7.69
CA LYS A 157 -15.16 -6.69 -6.74
C LYS A 157 -14.66 -6.45 -5.30
N THR A 158 -14.71 -7.46 -4.44
CA THR A 158 -14.28 -7.39 -3.03
C THR A 158 -12.91 -8.03 -2.79
N THR A 159 -12.18 -8.40 -3.85
CA THR A 159 -10.86 -9.04 -3.73
C THR A 159 -9.76 -8.04 -4.06
N ALA A 160 -9.01 -7.61 -3.05
CA ALA A 160 -7.78 -6.85 -3.24
C ALA A 160 -6.64 -7.78 -3.67
N SER A 161 -5.79 -7.32 -4.59
CA SER A 161 -4.66 -8.12 -5.04
C SER A 161 -3.41 -7.31 -5.38
N PHE A 162 -2.26 -7.95 -5.26
CA PHE A 162 -0.96 -7.36 -5.61
C PHE A 162 -0.09 -8.40 -6.33
N PRO A 163 0.66 -8.03 -7.38
CA PRO A 163 0.82 -6.67 -7.91
C PRO A 163 -0.20 -6.31 -9.00
N ASP A 164 -0.18 -5.04 -9.44
CA ASP A 164 -0.94 -4.54 -10.59
C ASP A 164 -0.11 -4.50 -11.91
N ALA A 165 1.17 -4.86 -11.81
CA ALA A 165 2.11 -5.11 -12.91
C ALA A 165 3.22 -6.09 -12.46
N PRO A 166 3.86 -6.83 -13.38
CA PRO A 166 4.97 -7.72 -13.01
C PRO A 166 6.08 -7.01 -12.20
N THR A 167 6.56 -7.65 -11.13
CA THR A 167 7.46 -7.06 -10.13
C THR A 167 8.57 -8.02 -9.68
N THR A 168 9.69 -8.01 -10.42
CA THR A 168 10.91 -8.75 -10.03
C THR A 168 11.47 -8.28 -8.68
N ARG A 169 11.33 -6.99 -8.36
CA ARG A 169 11.73 -6.43 -7.06
C ARG A 169 10.86 -6.97 -5.92
N GLY A 170 9.53 -7.06 -6.12
CA GLY A 170 8.63 -7.61 -5.12
C GLY A 170 8.93 -9.07 -4.82
N LYS A 171 9.17 -9.88 -5.86
CA LYS A 171 9.59 -11.28 -5.72
C LYS A 171 10.88 -11.40 -4.91
N ARG A 172 11.92 -10.64 -5.27
CA ARG A 172 13.21 -10.66 -4.55
C ARG A 172 13.04 -10.33 -3.07
N HIS A 173 12.19 -9.35 -2.73
CA HIS A 173 11.98 -9.00 -1.32
C HIS A 173 11.25 -10.13 -0.56
N LEU A 174 10.33 -10.87 -1.20
CA LEU A 174 9.75 -12.07 -0.59
C LEU A 174 10.80 -13.17 -0.37
N ASP A 175 11.71 -13.39 -1.34
CA ASP A 175 12.82 -14.35 -1.19
C ASP A 175 13.72 -13.98 0.00
N GLU A 176 13.98 -12.69 0.23
CA GLU A 176 14.74 -12.20 1.40
C GLU A 176 13.98 -12.42 2.72
N LEU A 177 12.65 -12.25 2.74
CA LEU A 177 11.84 -12.56 3.93
C LEU A 177 11.79 -14.07 4.23
N ILE A 178 11.72 -14.91 3.20
CA ILE A 178 11.84 -16.37 3.34
C ILE A 178 13.21 -16.71 3.95
N LYS A 179 14.28 -16.12 3.43
CA LYS A 179 15.63 -16.31 3.95
C LYS A 179 15.74 -15.88 5.42
N ALA A 180 15.15 -14.75 5.80
CA ALA A 180 15.12 -14.30 7.19
C ALA A 180 14.47 -15.34 8.12
N ARG A 181 13.34 -15.95 7.71
CA ARG A 181 12.73 -17.07 8.46
C ARG A 181 13.64 -18.28 8.58
N LEU A 182 14.31 -18.66 7.50
CA LEU A 182 15.24 -19.79 7.49
C LEU A 182 16.48 -19.56 8.37
N GLU A 183 16.89 -18.31 8.53
CA GLU A 183 18.00 -17.90 9.42
C GLU A 183 17.57 -17.73 10.89
N GLY A 184 16.29 -17.99 11.21
CA GLY A 184 15.76 -17.97 12.57
C GLY A 184 15.19 -16.63 13.02
N HIS A 185 15.08 -15.64 12.11
CA HIS A 185 14.44 -14.36 12.39
C HIS A 185 12.92 -14.44 12.19
N GLU A 186 12.19 -13.49 12.77
CA GLU A 186 10.81 -13.23 12.35
C GLU A 186 10.79 -12.39 11.07
N ALA A 187 9.77 -12.59 10.26
CA ALA A 187 9.61 -11.87 9.01
C ALA A 187 8.13 -11.54 8.77
N ALA A 188 7.86 -10.36 8.21
CA ALA A 188 6.52 -9.94 7.89
C ALA A 188 6.46 -9.14 6.59
N ILE A 189 5.31 -9.20 5.93
CA ILE A 189 4.93 -8.29 4.85
C ILE A 189 3.62 -7.58 5.21
N LEU A 190 3.67 -6.25 5.21
CA LEU A 190 2.51 -5.38 5.38
C LEU A 190 1.93 -5.03 4.00
N ILE A 191 0.66 -5.35 3.78
CA ILE A 191 -0.05 -4.93 2.57
C ILE A 191 -1.02 -3.81 2.95
N LEU A 192 -0.72 -2.59 2.51
CA LEU A 192 -1.57 -1.41 2.71
C LEU A 192 -2.62 -1.38 1.61
N ILE A 193 -3.86 -1.75 1.93
CA ILE A 193 -4.97 -1.85 0.98
C ILE A 193 -5.80 -0.57 1.06
N PHE A 194 -5.86 0.17 -0.04
CA PHE A 194 -6.63 1.43 -0.12
C PHE A 194 -7.98 1.26 -0.81
N ARG A 195 -8.51 0.03 -0.83
CA ARG A 195 -9.76 -0.37 -1.49
C ARG A 195 -10.81 -0.68 -0.42
N PRO A 196 -11.59 0.30 0.06
CA PRO A 196 -12.52 0.12 1.18
C PRO A 196 -13.58 -0.97 0.94
N GLU A 197 -13.83 -1.34 -0.31
CA GLU A 197 -14.71 -2.46 -0.69
C GLU A 197 -14.07 -3.85 -0.54
N ALA A 198 -12.78 -3.93 -0.22
CA ALA A 198 -12.06 -5.20 -0.13
C ALA A 198 -12.42 -5.98 1.14
N GLU A 199 -12.69 -7.27 0.98
CA GLU A 199 -13.01 -8.21 2.06
C GLU A 199 -11.88 -9.24 2.28
N CYS A 200 -11.01 -9.45 1.29
CA CYS A 200 -9.84 -10.31 1.40
C CYS A 200 -8.70 -9.85 0.49
N PHE A 201 -7.51 -10.38 0.74
CA PHE A 201 -6.30 -10.13 -0.06
C PHE A 201 -5.72 -11.41 -0.67
N THR A 202 -5.18 -11.30 -1.89
CA THR A 202 -4.44 -12.37 -2.56
C THR A 202 -3.24 -11.83 -3.33
N ALA A 203 -2.20 -12.65 -3.52
CA ALA A 203 -1.23 -12.40 -4.57
C ALA A 203 -1.90 -12.57 -5.94
N ASN A 204 -1.58 -11.69 -6.90
CA ASN A 204 -2.18 -11.69 -8.22
C ASN A 204 -1.36 -12.56 -9.20
N GLY A 205 -1.68 -13.85 -9.26
CA GLY A 205 -1.02 -14.81 -10.15
C GLY A 205 -1.29 -14.58 -11.64
N ILE A 206 -2.40 -13.93 -12.00
CA ILE A 206 -2.71 -13.57 -13.39
C ILE A 206 -1.74 -12.50 -13.92
N ILE A 207 -1.39 -11.54 -13.07
CA ILE A 207 -0.47 -10.45 -13.42
C ILE A 207 0.99 -10.87 -13.26
N ASP A 208 1.32 -11.60 -12.19
CA ASP A 208 2.68 -12.05 -11.91
C ASP A 208 2.67 -13.44 -11.23
N PRO A 209 2.70 -14.52 -12.02
CA PRO A 209 2.74 -15.89 -11.51
C PRO A 209 3.96 -16.16 -10.61
N ASP A 210 5.09 -15.56 -10.96
CA ASP A 210 6.36 -15.70 -10.23
C ASP A 210 6.26 -15.10 -8.82
N PHE A 211 5.69 -13.89 -8.71
CA PHE A 211 5.43 -13.27 -7.42
C PHE A 211 4.45 -14.10 -6.59
N ALA A 212 3.35 -14.57 -7.19
CA ALA A 212 2.34 -15.34 -6.48
C ALA A 212 2.90 -16.67 -5.94
N HIS A 213 3.69 -17.38 -6.75
CA HIS A 213 4.35 -18.61 -6.31
C HIS A 213 5.38 -18.36 -5.20
N THR A 214 6.16 -17.28 -5.27
CA THR A 214 7.07 -16.92 -4.17
C THR A 214 6.29 -16.48 -2.92
N PHE A 215 5.12 -15.87 -3.07
CA PHE A 215 4.25 -15.49 -1.95
C PHE A 215 3.71 -16.72 -1.22
N GLU A 216 3.34 -17.79 -1.91
CA GLU A 216 3.01 -19.08 -1.27
C GLU A 216 4.18 -19.65 -0.49
N LYS A 217 5.37 -19.68 -1.10
CA LYS A 217 6.58 -20.13 -0.42
C LYS A 217 6.88 -19.30 0.84
N ALA A 218 6.58 -18.01 0.82
CA ALA A 218 6.71 -17.14 1.99
C ALA A 218 5.75 -17.56 3.11
N LEU A 219 4.49 -17.88 2.78
CA LEU A 219 3.53 -18.42 3.75
C LEU A 219 4.01 -19.76 4.33
N GLU A 220 4.48 -20.67 3.48
CA GLU A 220 5.01 -21.98 3.89
C GLU A 220 6.24 -21.87 4.79
N ALA A 221 7.11 -20.88 4.53
CA ALA A 221 8.28 -20.57 5.36
C ALA A 221 7.92 -19.84 6.66
N GLY A 222 6.65 -19.52 6.88
CA GLY A 222 6.17 -18.84 8.08
C GLY A 222 6.41 -17.34 8.09
N VAL A 223 6.53 -16.70 6.93
CA VAL A 223 6.49 -15.23 6.82
C VAL A 223 5.08 -14.76 7.17
N ASN A 224 4.97 -13.83 8.11
CA ASN A 224 3.68 -13.27 8.52
C ASN A 224 3.15 -12.32 7.45
N VAL A 225 1.89 -12.46 7.03
CA VAL A 225 1.26 -11.53 6.08
C VAL A 225 0.15 -10.77 6.77
N PHE A 226 0.22 -9.43 6.71
CA PHE A 226 -0.77 -8.55 7.29
C PHE A 226 -1.41 -7.66 6.21
N PRO A 227 -2.54 -8.09 5.63
CA PRO A 227 -3.34 -7.23 4.79
C PRO A 227 -4.15 -6.25 5.64
N LEU A 228 -3.88 -4.96 5.52
CA LEU A 228 -4.46 -3.91 6.35
C LEU A 228 -5.30 -2.98 5.49
N LEU A 229 -6.59 -2.85 5.81
CA LEU A 229 -7.55 -2.06 5.08
C LEU A 229 -7.56 -0.61 5.56
N PHE A 230 -7.47 0.31 4.59
CA PHE A 230 -7.55 1.74 4.78
C PHE A 230 -8.56 2.37 3.81
N SER A 231 -9.12 3.51 4.20
CA SER A 231 -9.82 4.42 3.28
C SER A 231 -9.20 5.81 3.30
N PHE A 232 -9.48 6.60 2.27
CA PHE A 232 -9.09 8.00 2.20
C PHE A 232 -10.33 8.87 2.03
N GLU A 233 -10.74 9.52 3.11
CA GLU A 233 -11.99 10.27 3.21
C GLU A 233 -11.74 11.62 3.89
N GLY A 234 -12.29 12.69 3.32
CA GLY A 234 -12.14 14.03 3.91
C GLY A 234 -10.68 14.42 4.19
N ASN A 235 -9.77 14.13 3.25
CA ASN A 235 -8.32 14.37 3.40
C ASN A 235 -7.68 13.62 4.58
N THR A 236 -8.26 12.50 4.99
CA THR A 236 -7.77 11.68 6.09
C THR A 236 -7.70 10.22 5.69
N VAL A 237 -6.56 9.59 5.98
CA VAL A 237 -6.39 8.15 5.92
C VAL A 237 -6.95 7.55 7.20
N MET A 238 -7.88 6.62 7.05
CA MET A 238 -8.52 5.88 8.13
C MET A 238 -8.10 4.42 8.05
N TYR A 239 -7.70 3.81 9.16
CA TYR A 239 -7.54 2.37 9.31
C TYR A 239 -8.89 1.75 9.68
N HIS A 240 -9.20 0.61 9.07
CA HIS A 240 -10.46 -0.11 9.26
C HIS A 240 -10.23 -1.41 10.03
N SER A 241 -9.46 -2.33 9.42
CA SER A 241 -9.28 -3.68 9.92
C SER A 241 -8.14 -4.39 9.22
N GLN A 242 -7.67 -5.49 9.80
CA GLN A 242 -6.90 -6.50 9.09
C GLN A 242 -7.85 -7.39 8.29
N LEU A 243 -7.57 -7.61 7.00
CA LEU A 243 -8.32 -8.52 6.15
C LEU A 243 -7.70 -9.92 6.18
N PRO A 244 -8.52 -10.98 6.02
CA PRO A 244 -8.00 -12.32 5.77
C PRO A 244 -7.35 -12.44 4.39
N LEU A 245 -6.50 -13.44 4.23
CA LEU A 245 -6.14 -13.93 2.90
C LEU A 245 -7.36 -14.58 2.25
N CYS A 246 -7.52 -14.41 0.94
CA CYS A 246 -8.60 -15.05 0.20
C CYS A 246 -8.46 -16.59 0.27
N ARG A 247 -9.58 -17.31 0.34
CA ARG A 247 -9.58 -18.78 0.43
C ARG A 247 -8.99 -19.47 -0.80
N ASN A 248 -9.10 -18.81 -1.96
CA ASN A 248 -8.52 -19.26 -3.21
C ASN A 248 -7.58 -18.15 -3.72
N ILE A 249 -6.34 -18.50 -4.01
CA ILE A 249 -5.41 -17.60 -4.68
C ILE A 249 -5.76 -17.62 -6.18
N LEU A 250 -5.80 -16.44 -6.80
CA LEU A 250 -6.13 -16.29 -8.22
C LEU A 250 -4.97 -16.77 -9.09
N TYR A 251 -4.92 -18.07 -9.39
CA TYR A 251 -3.88 -18.67 -10.24
C TYR A 251 -4.24 -18.78 -11.71
N GLU A 252 -5.52 -18.81 -12.08
CA GLU A 252 -5.92 -19.09 -13.46
C GLU A 252 -7.19 -18.31 -13.85
N LYS A 253 -7.25 -17.95 -15.13
CA LYS A 253 -8.50 -17.60 -15.81
C LYS A 253 -9.19 -18.85 -16.31
#